data_AF-A0A251KW17-F1
#
_entry.id   AF-A0A251KW17-F1
#
_cell.length_a   1.000
_cell.length_b   1.000
_cell.length_c   1.000
_cell.angle_alpha   90.00
_cell.angle_beta   90.00
_cell.angle_gamma   90.00
#
_symmetry.space_group_name_H-M   'P 1'
#
loop_
_entity.id
_entity.type
_entity.pdbx_description
1 polymer ?
#
loop_
_entity_poly.entity_id
_entity_poly.type
_entity_poly.pdbx_seq_one_letter_code
_entity_poly.pdbx_strand_id
1 'polypeptide(L)'
;MASVSLLSPWVSRRPCNRHFTSFSDESPLHSFNFNPNPNSLSSGIKRCRKQQHPCCSNSYQVEEQHQPYFSLQGLPGRREILFNIAFTGCSFPAIVYNALAETDELRVYTDDANKFQITIPQDWRVGTGEPNGGFKSVTAFYPEEAYTSSNVSVVITGLGPDFTKMESFGKVDAFAETLVSGLDRSWQRPPGVAAKLIDSKSTNGLYYIEYTLQNPGESRKHLYSALGMAFNGWYNRLYTVTGQFLDEDSEKYGSKIQKAVSSFRFIS
;
A
#
# COMPACT_ATOMS: atom_id res chain seq x y z
N MET A 1 -24.51 47.55 22.55
CA MET A 1 -23.97 46.62 23.57
C MET A 1 -24.54 45.24 23.22
N ALA A 2 -23.82 44.43 22.42
CA ALA A 2 -22.92 43.33 22.83
C ALA A 2 -23.71 42.19 23.55
N SER A 3 -23.61 40.90 23.22
CA SER A 3 -22.48 40.11 22.73
C SER A 3 -22.98 38.76 22.16
N VAL A 4 -22.33 38.26 21.11
CA VAL A 4 -22.46 36.88 20.59
C VAL A 4 -21.08 36.23 20.70
N SER A 5 -20.96 35.15 21.47
CA SER A 5 -19.69 34.47 21.71
C SER A 5 -19.43 33.39 20.66
N LEU A 6 -18.37 33.59 19.89
CA LEU A 6 -17.85 32.67 18.88
C LEU A 6 -16.85 31.66 19.46
N LEU A 7 -16.88 30.47 18.86
CA LEU A 7 -15.91 29.39 18.95
C LEU A 7 -14.51 29.86 18.49
N SER A 8 -13.46 29.44 19.21
CA SER A 8 -12.05 29.70 18.85
C SER A 8 -11.41 28.46 18.21
N PRO A 9 -10.79 28.56 17.01
CA PRO A 9 -9.95 27.50 16.45
C PRO A 9 -8.48 27.63 16.88
N TRP A 10 -7.84 26.48 17.08
CA TRP A 10 -6.41 26.31 17.36
C TRP A 10 -5.56 26.73 16.15
N VAL A 11 -4.79 27.80 16.30
CA VAL A 11 -3.77 28.27 15.32
C VAL A 11 -2.41 27.71 15.72
N SER A 12 -1.87 26.82 14.90
CA SER A 12 -0.47 26.37 14.99
C SER A 12 0.45 27.48 14.47
N ARG A 13 1.18 28.13 15.39
CA ARG A 13 2.28 29.05 15.05
C ARG A 13 3.54 28.23 14.76
N ARG A 14 4.08 28.29 13.54
CA ARG A 14 5.51 28.04 13.26
C ARG A 14 6.15 29.35 12.82
N PRO A 15 7.39 29.67 13.25
CA PRO A 15 8.08 30.88 12.81
C PRO A 15 8.65 30.71 11.40
N CYS A 16 8.47 31.73 10.56
CA CYS A 16 9.23 31.91 9.34
C CYS A 16 10.69 32.25 9.69
N ASN A 17 11.65 31.54 9.10
CA ASN A 17 13.01 32.07 8.95
C ASN A 17 13.47 31.83 7.52
N ARG A 18 13.47 32.92 6.74
CA ARG A 18 14.18 33.02 5.47
C ARG A 18 15.55 33.61 5.81
N HIS A 19 16.64 32.90 5.53
CA HIS A 19 17.87 33.49 5.00
C HIS A 19 18.66 32.43 4.26
N PHE A 20 18.96 32.75 3.00
CA PHE A 20 19.77 31.98 2.07
C PHE A 20 21.10 32.73 1.94
N THR A 21 22.23 32.05 2.18
CA THR A 21 23.55 32.45 1.64
C THR A 21 24.39 31.20 1.36
N SER A 22 25.24 31.33 0.34
CA SER A 22 26.02 30.30 -0.34
C SER A 22 27.46 30.21 0.19
N PHE A 23 28.00 28.98 0.13
CA PHE A 23 29.38 28.49 0.19
C PHE A 23 30.55 29.42 0.58
N SER A 24 31.41 28.95 1.49
CA SER A 24 32.88 28.85 1.32
C SER A 24 33.50 27.91 2.38
N ASP A 25 34.57 27.25 1.97
CA ASP A 25 35.45 26.32 2.71
C ASP A 25 36.12 26.91 3.96
N GLU A 26 36.40 26.03 4.93
CA GLU A 26 37.66 25.85 5.69
C GLU A 26 37.38 25.30 7.11
N SER A 27 38.03 24.18 7.43
CA SER A 27 38.24 23.68 8.80
C SER A 27 39.45 24.41 9.44
N PRO A 28 39.86 24.24 10.73
CA PRO A 28 39.42 23.26 11.72
C PRO A 28 39.41 23.76 13.21
N LEU A 29 39.05 22.84 14.12
CA LEU A 29 39.34 22.78 15.57
C LEU A 29 38.85 23.90 16.49
N HIS A 30 37.88 23.58 17.36
CA HIS A 30 38.07 23.75 18.80
C HIS A 30 37.15 22.82 19.62
N SER A 31 37.82 22.08 20.49
CA SER A 31 37.33 21.19 21.55
C SER A 31 36.44 21.89 22.57
N PHE A 32 35.31 21.29 22.95
CA PHE A 32 34.79 21.38 24.31
C PHE A 32 34.21 20.04 24.78
N ASN A 33 34.96 19.43 25.70
CA ASN A 33 34.53 18.35 26.57
C ASN A 33 33.46 18.86 27.55
N PHE A 34 32.36 18.13 27.73
CA PHE A 34 31.71 17.99 29.02
C PHE A 34 31.12 16.58 29.15
N ASN A 35 31.67 15.83 30.09
CA ASN A 35 31.17 14.56 30.64
C ASN A 35 31.27 14.71 32.19
N PRO A 36 30.69 13.84 33.02
CA PRO A 36 29.29 13.84 33.45
C PRO A 36 29.13 13.88 34.99
N ASN A 37 27.89 13.64 35.47
CA ASN A 37 27.52 12.93 36.72
C ASN A 37 27.21 13.79 37.99
N PRO A 38 26.60 13.22 39.08
CA PRO A 38 25.19 12.80 39.25
C PRO A 38 24.56 13.27 40.60
N ASN A 39 23.39 12.69 40.94
CA ASN A 39 22.63 12.66 42.21
C ASN A 39 21.41 13.62 42.22
N SER A 40 20.18 13.22 42.61
CA SER A 40 19.81 12.37 43.75
C SER A 40 18.44 11.68 43.64
N LEU A 41 18.34 10.60 44.44
CA LEU A 41 17.21 9.80 44.97
C LEU A 41 15.84 10.50 45.07
N SER A 42 14.66 9.85 44.94
CA SER A 42 14.14 8.73 45.76
C SER A 42 12.77 8.29 45.18
N SER A 43 12.54 6.99 44.95
CA SER A 43 11.80 6.02 45.78
C SER A 43 10.26 6.15 45.77
N GLY A 44 9.56 5.09 45.36
CA GLY A 44 8.08 5.03 45.42
C GLY A 44 7.45 3.80 44.78
N ILE A 45 7.88 2.60 45.18
CA ILE A 45 7.22 1.32 44.84
C ILE A 45 5.90 1.21 45.62
N LYS A 46 4.78 0.82 44.98
CA LYS A 46 3.93 -0.33 45.40
C LYS A 46 2.65 -0.53 44.55
N ARG A 47 2.61 -1.73 43.95
CA ARG A 47 1.54 -2.75 43.92
C ARG A 47 0.35 -2.62 42.95
N CYS A 48 0.37 -3.58 42.01
CA CYS A 48 -0.75 -4.20 41.32
C CYS A 48 -1.91 -4.64 42.23
N ARG A 49 -3.14 -4.61 41.71
CA ARG A 49 -4.07 -5.75 41.86
C ARG A 49 -5.20 -5.80 40.81
N LYS A 50 -5.18 -6.91 40.07
CA LYS A 50 -6.28 -7.75 39.55
C LYS A 50 -7.24 -7.21 38.46
N GLN A 51 -6.97 -7.72 37.26
CA GLN A 51 -7.96 -8.19 36.29
C GLN A 51 -8.95 -9.20 36.91
N GLN A 52 -10.20 -9.22 36.43
CA GLN A 52 -10.95 -10.45 36.12
C GLN A 52 -11.93 -10.18 34.96
N HIS A 53 -11.58 -10.68 33.77
CA HIS A 53 -12.55 -11.22 32.81
C HIS A 53 -12.75 -12.71 33.15
N PRO A 54 -13.90 -13.28 32.78
CA PRO A 54 -13.93 -14.64 32.26
C PRO A 54 -14.47 -14.68 30.83
N CYS A 55 -13.77 -15.45 30.00
CA CYS A 55 -14.13 -15.86 28.64
C CYS A 55 -14.89 -17.20 28.63
N CYS A 56 -15.55 -17.47 27.50
CA CYS A 56 -15.88 -18.78 26.89
C CYS A 56 -17.00 -19.61 27.58
N SER A 57 -17.86 -20.35 26.86
CA SER A 57 -17.52 -21.28 25.76
C SER A 57 -18.70 -21.59 24.81
N ASN A 58 -18.31 -21.99 23.59
CA ASN A 58 -19.08 -22.57 22.48
C ASN A 58 -19.94 -23.79 22.87
N SER A 59 -21.00 -24.03 22.09
CA SER A 59 -21.13 -25.22 21.21
C SER A 59 -22.55 -25.30 20.64
N TYR A 60 -22.70 -25.22 19.32
CA TYR A 60 -23.79 -25.90 18.60
C TYR A 60 -23.31 -26.33 17.22
N GLN A 61 -23.96 -27.39 16.74
CA GLN A 61 -23.40 -28.52 16.02
C GLN A 61 -23.23 -28.31 14.51
N VAL A 62 -22.31 -29.12 13.97
CA VAL A 62 -22.20 -29.50 12.56
C VAL A 62 -23.02 -30.78 12.35
N GLU A 63 -23.91 -30.78 11.36
CA GLU A 63 -24.38 -31.94 10.57
C GLU A 63 -24.83 -31.36 9.20
N GLU A 64 -24.18 -31.75 8.10
CA GLU A 64 -24.67 -32.74 7.11
C GLU A 64 -25.99 -32.31 6.43
N GLN A 65 -26.15 -32.19 5.10
CA GLN A 65 -25.88 -33.17 4.06
C GLN A 65 -26.20 -32.57 2.66
N HIS A 66 -25.43 -33.02 1.66
CA HIS A 66 -25.81 -33.34 0.27
C HIS A 66 -26.76 -32.44 -0.58
N GLN A 67 -26.16 -31.80 -1.59
CA GLN A 67 -26.66 -31.83 -2.98
C GLN A 67 -26.32 -33.21 -3.61
N PRO A 68 -27.03 -33.75 -4.62
CA PRO A 68 -27.28 -33.04 -5.90
C PRO A 68 -28.57 -33.44 -6.66
N TYR A 69 -28.70 -32.87 -7.86
CA TYR A 69 -29.26 -33.43 -9.10
C TYR A 69 -30.41 -32.66 -9.77
N PHE A 70 -30.07 -32.19 -10.97
CA PHE A 70 -30.92 -31.72 -12.05
C PHE A 70 -31.88 -32.82 -12.53
N SER A 71 -33.13 -32.46 -12.86
CA SER A 71 -33.98 -33.27 -13.72
C SER A 71 -34.89 -32.36 -14.54
N LEU A 72 -34.61 -32.29 -15.84
CA LEU A 72 -35.41 -31.61 -16.84
C LEU A 72 -35.85 -32.68 -17.85
N GLN A 73 -37.15 -33.01 -17.89
CA GLN A 73 -37.87 -33.47 -19.10
C GLN A 73 -39.35 -33.78 -18.83
N GLY A 74 -40.21 -33.36 -19.77
CA GLY A 74 -41.64 -33.70 -19.84
C GLY A 74 -42.40 -32.89 -20.91
N LEU A 75 -42.29 -33.32 -22.17
CA LEU A 75 -43.04 -32.93 -23.40
C LEU A 75 -44.57 -33.25 -23.31
N PRO A 76 -45.45 -33.05 -24.35
CA PRO A 76 -45.33 -32.40 -25.70
C PRO A 76 -46.53 -31.49 -26.10
N GLY A 77 -46.44 -30.77 -27.23
CA GLY A 77 -47.62 -30.15 -27.85
C GLY A 77 -47.42 -29.41 -29.18
N ARG A 78 -47.57 -30.16 -30.29
CA ARG A 78 -47.89 -29.75 -31.69
C ARG A 78 -47.84 -28.26 -32.06
N ARG A 79 -46.91 -27.92 -32.97
CA ARG A 79 -47.18 -27.17 -34.22
C ARG A 79 -45.97 -27.24 -35.15
N GLU A 80 -46.23 -27.76 -36.34
CA GLU A 80 -45.34 -27.79 -37.51
C GLU A 80 -45.24 -26.39 -38.12
N ILE A 81 -44.03 -25.91 -38.46
CA ILE A 81 -43.77 -25.09 -39.64
C ILE A 81 -42.33 -25.39 -40.10
N LEU A 82 -42.20 -26.03 -41.26
CA LEU A 82 -40.96 -26.18 -42.02
C LEU A 82 -40.60 -24.85 -42.69
N PHE A 83 -39.45 -24.26 -42.32
CA PHE A 83 -38.76 -23.28 -43.16
C PHE A 83 -37.37 -23.81 -43.50
N ASN A 84 -37.28 -24.50 -44.63
CA ASN A 84 -36.01 -24.79 -45.30
C ASN A 84 -35.54 -23.51 -45.99
N ILE A 85 -34.55 -22.84 -45.40
CA ILE A 85 -33.76 -21.81 -46.10
C ILE A 85 -32.32 -22.32 -46.13
N ALA A 86 -31.90 -22.71 -47.33
CA ALA A 86 -30.52 -23.04 -47.64
C ALA A 86 -29.68 -21.75 -47.53
N PHE A 87 -28.76 -21.71 -46.57
CA PHE A 87 -27.70 -20.70 -46.55
C PHE A 87 -26.43 -21.33 -47.11
N THR A 88 -26.11 -20.88 -48.32
CA THR A 88 -24.86 -21.10 -49.05
C THR A 88 -23.65 -20.79 -48.16
N GLY A 89 -22.65 -21.67 -48.16
CA GLY A 89 -21.46 -21.56 -47.33
C GLY A 89 -20.62 -20.33 -47.63
N CYS A 90 -20.53 -19.40 -46.68
CA CYS A 90 -19.42 -18.46 -46.59
C CYS A 90 -18.31 -19.11 -45.77
N SER A 91 -17.33 -19.69 -46.46
CA SER A 91 -16.04 -20.05 -45.86
C SER A 91 -15.28 -18.76 -45.59
N PHE A 92 -15.39 -18.22 -44.39
CA PHE A 92 -14.46 -17.21 -43.90
C PHE A 92 -13.15 -17.92 -43.55
N PRO A 93 -11.99 -17.50 -44.08
CA PRO A 93 -10.73 -17.96 -43.52
C PRO A 93 -10.73 -17.49 -42.07
N ALA A 94 -10.64 -18.44 -41.13
CA ALA A 94 -10.34 -18.12 -39.75
C ALA A 94 -8.97 -17.43 -39.75
N ILE A 95 -8.97 -16.10 -39.69
CA ILE A 95 -7.78 -15.35 -39.30
C ILE A 95 -7.60 -15.72 -37.84
N VAL A 96 -6.78 -16.74 -37.61
CA VAL A 96 -6.19 -16.99 -36.31
C VAL A 96 -5.29 -15.79 -36.05
N TYR A 97 -5.84 -14.78 -35.39
CA TYR A 97 -4.99 -13.85 -34.66
C TYR A 97 -4.26 -14.69 -33.63
N ASN A 98 -2.97 -14.89 -33.84
CA ASN A 98 -2.07 -15.25 -32.76
C ASN A 98 -2.10 -14.07 -31.79
N ALA A 99 -3.07 -14.08 -30.87
CA ALA A 99 -2.93 -13.37 -29.62
C ALA A 99 -1.73 -14.03 -28.94
N LEU A 100 -0.57 -13.39 -29.03
CA LEU A 100 0.58 -13.71 -28.19
C LEU A 100 0.11 -13.35 -26.78
N ALA A 101 -0.55 -14.30 -26.12
CA ALA A 101 -0.77 -14.25 -24.70
C ALA A 101 0.64 -14.28 -24.10
N GLU A 102 1.18 -13.09 -23.84
CA GLU A 102 2.30 -12.93 -22.93
C GLU A 102 1.79 -13.49 -21.60
N THR A 103 2.08 -14.76 -21.36
CA THR A 103 1.80 -15.38 -20.07
C THR A 103 2.58 -14.52 -19.08
N ASP A 104 1.88 -13.82 -18.20
CA ASP A 104 2.47 -13.05 -17.11
C ASP A 104 3.29 -14.03 -16.24
N GLU A 105 4.53 -14.33 -16.65
CA GLU A 105 5.42 -15.19 -15.90
C GLU A 105 5.77 -14.44 -14.62
N LEU A 106 5.16 -14.88 -13.53
CA LEU A 106 5.32 -14.29 -12.20
C LEU A 106 6.27 -15.17 -11.39
N ARG A 107 7.26 -14.54 -10.76
CA ARG A 107 8.17 -15.19 -9.82
C ARG A 107 7.91 -14.71 -8.40
N VAL A 108 8.20 -15.56 -7.44
CA VAL A 108 8.09 -15.22 -6.02
C VAL A 108 9.44 -14.74 -5.51
N TYR A 109 9.47 -13.52 -4.98
CA TYR A 109 10.61 -12.95 -4.27
C TYR A 109 10.39 -13.10 -2.77
N THR A 110 11.37 -13.68 -2.07
CA THR A 110 11.36 -13.89 -0.63
C THR A 110 12.54 -13.15 0.00
N ASP A 111 12.29 -12.36 1.03
CA ASP A 111 13.32 -11.74 1.85
C ASP A 111 13.24 -12.33 3.26
N ASP A 112 14.13 -13.29 3.54
CA ASP A 112 14.19 -13.99 4.82
C ASP A 112 14.71 -13.12 5.97
N ALA A 113 15.47 -12.06 5.68
CA ALA A 113 16.00 -11.15 6.68
C ALA A 113 14.91 -10.17 7.16
N ASN A 114 14.11 -9.67 6.21
CA ASN A 114 13.01 -8.76 6.48
C ASN A 114 11.65 -9.46 6.60
N LYS A 115 11.61 -10.79 6.51
CA LYS A 115 10.43 -11.62 6.78
C LYS A 115 9.21 -11.23 5.95
N PHE A 116 9.42 -11.00 4.65
CA PHE A 116 8.31 -10.80 3.71
C PHE A 116 8.49 -11.59 2.42
N GLN A 117 7.39 -11.74 1.70
CA GLN A 117 7.33 -12.35 0.38
C GLN A 117 6.39 -11.56 -0.53
N ILE A 118 6.76 -11.43 -1.80
CA ILE A 118 5.99 -10.72 -2.82
C ILE A 118 6.16 -11.43 -4.16
N THR A 119 5.10 -11.48 -4.95
CA THR A 119 5.13 -11.99 -6.32
C THR A 119 5.40 -10.83 -7.27
N ILE A 120 6.37 -10.96 -8.16
CA ILE A 120 6.77 -9.92 -9.11
C ILE A 120 6.88 -10.52 -10.52
N PRO A 121 6.79 -9.70 -11.58
CA PRO A 121 7.09 -10.18 -12.93
C PRO A 121 8.51 -10.74 -13.05
N GLN A 122 8.67 -11.81 -13.82
CA GLN A 122 9.92 -12.57 -13.90
C GLN A 122 11.06 -11.79 -14.54
N ASP A 123 10.74 -10.92 -15.49
CA ASP A 123 11.62 -10.05 -16.26
C ASP A 123 12.08 -8.79 -15.48
N TRP A 124 11.51 -8.55 -14.29
CA TRP A 124 11.84 -7.35 -13.52
C TRP A 124 13.15 -7.51 -12.75
N ARG A 125 13.97 -6.46 -12.78
CA ARG A 125 15.21 -6.37 -12.01
C ARG A 125 14.92 -6.00 -10.56
N VAL A 126 15.82 -6.39 -9.66
CA VAL A 126 15.75 -6.10 -8.23
C VAL A 126 16.91 -5.20 -7.83
N GLY A 127 16.63 -4.11 -7.13
CA GLY A 127 17.63 -3.25 -6.49
C GLY A 127 17.35 -3.14 -5.00
N THR A 128 18.38 -3.31 -4.18
CA THR A 128 18.29 -3.18 -2.71
C THR A 128 19.17 -2.04 -2.23
N GLY A 129 18.68 -1.28 -1.24
CA GLY A 129 19.45 -0.22 -0.61
C GLY A 129 19.11 -0.09 0.86
N GLU A 130 20.13 0.07 1.69
CA GLU A 130 19.99 0.35 3.13
C GLU A 130 20.59 1.73 3.41
N PRO A 131 19.74 2.78 3.54
CA PRO A 131 20.22 4.10 3.93
C PRO A 131 20.89 4.03 5.31
N ASN A 132 22.04 4.71 5.43
CA ASN A 132 22.92 4.76 6.61
C ASN A 132 22.20 4.55 7.95
N GLY A 133 22.57 3.48 8.67
CA GLY A 133 22.16 3.24 10.06
C GLY A 133 21.09 2.16 10.30
N GLY A 134 20.67 1.38 9.28
CA GLY A 134 19.90 0.14 9.46
C GLY A 134 18.43 0.29 9.89
N PHE A 135 17.95 1.51 10.15
CA PHE A 135 16.55 1.79 10.49
C PHE A 135 15.61 1.84 9.28
N LYS A 136 16.19 1.88 8.08
CA LYS A 136 15.47 1.92 6.81
C LYS A 136 16.08 0.89 5.87
N SER A 137 15.22 0.15 5.18
CA SER A 137 15.60 -0.74 4.10
C SER A 137 14.65 -0.52 2.92
N VAL A 138 15.18 -0.56 1.71
CA VAL A 138 14.44 -0.33 0.47
C VAL A 138 14.77 -1.45 -0.50
N THR A 139 13.74 -2.12 -1.00
CA THR A 139 13.85 -3.05 -2.13
C THR A 139 12.97 -2.53 -3.25
N ALA A 140 13.51 -2.37 -4.45
CA ALA A 140 12.78 -1.91 -5.62
C ALA A 140 12.84 -2.96 -6.73
N PHE A 141 11.71 -3.12 -7.40
CA PHE A 141 11.48 -4.02 -8.53
C PHE A 141 11.08 -3.16 -9.72
N TYR A 142 11.76 -3.29 -10.84
CA TYR A 142 11.53 -2.44 -12.01
C TYR A 142 11.79 -3.19 -13.32
N PRO A 143 11.10 -2.84 -14.42
CA PRO A 143 11.34 -3.46 -15.72
C PRO A 143 12.77 -3.19 -16.21
N GLU A 144 13.32 -4.07 -17.03
CA GLU A 144 14.63 -3.86 -17.65
C GLU A 144 14.65 -2.72 -18.67
N GLU A 145 13.48 -2.36 -19.21
CA GLU A 145 13.31 -1.23 -20.12
C GLU A 145 13.77 0.08 -19.47
N ALA A 146 14.90 0.59 -19.95
CA ALA A 146 15.30 1.96 -19.67
C ALA A 146 14.14 2.88 -20.06
N TYR A 147 13.83 3.89 -19.23
CA TYR A 147 12.78 4.91 -19.44
C TYR A 147 11.36 4.62 -18.95
N THR A 148 11.07 3.45 -18.38
CA THR A 148 9.77 3.30 -17.69
C THR A 148 9.82 3.91 -16.29
N SER A 149 8.76 4.66 -15.94
CA SER A 149 8.56 5.14 -14.57
C SER A 149 7.80 4.14 -13.70
N SER A 150 7.46 2.99 -14.28
CA SER A 150 6.69 1.92 -13.66
C SER A 150 7.60 1.04 -12.79
N ASN A 151 7.23 0.84 -11.52
CA ASN A 151 7.99 0.01 -10.58
C ASN A 151 7.14 -0.41 -9.37
N VAL A 152 7.68 -1.32 -8.57
CA VAL A 152 7.15 -1.71 -7.26
C VAL A 152 8.30 -1.56 -6.26
N SER A 153 8.06 -0.88 -5.15
CA SER A 153 9.06 -0.72 -4.09
C SER A 153 8.50 -1.15 -2.74
N VAL A 154 9.36 -1.74 -1.91
CA VAL A 154 9.09 -2.11 -0.52
C VAL A 154 10.03 -1.27 0.33
N VAL A 155 9.45 -0.37 1.13
CA VAL A 155 10.17 0.48 2.06
C VAL A 155 9.84 0.02 3.48
N ILE A 156 10.88 -0.31 4.23
CA ILE A 156 10.78 -0.77 5.61
C ILE A 156 11.32 0.34 6.50
N THR A 157 10.54 0.77 7.48
CA THR A 157 10.94 1.80 8.45
C THR A 157 10.65 1.36 9.88
N GLY A 158 11.54 1.69 10.80
CA GLY A 158 11.28 1.50 12.23
C GLY A 158 10.14 2.38 12.74
N LEU A 159 9.29 1.81 13.58
CA LEU A 159 8.19 2.49 14.26
C LEU A 159 8.50 2.69 15.75
N GLY A 160 7.96 3.79 16.29
CA GLY A 160 7.98 4.04 17.72
C GLY A 160 7.13 3.04 18.50
N PRO A 161 7.36 2.91 19.82
CA PRO A 161 6.69 1.92 20.67
C PRO A 161 5.17 2.11 20.77
N ASP A 162 4.66 3.30 20.45
CA ASP A 162 3.22 3.61 20.49
C ASP A 162 2.44 2.96 19.34
N PHE A 163 3.13 2.56 18.27
CA PHE A 163 2.53 1.93 17.09
C PHE A 163 2.71 0.41 17.19
N THR A 164 1.70 -0.26 17.75
CA THR A 164 1.73 -1.71 18.03
C THR A 164 0.92 -2.53 17.04
N LYS A 165 0.01 -1.89 16.30
CA LYS A 165 -0.84 -2.50 15.27
C LYS A 165 -1.17 -1.47 14.21
N MET A 166 -1.66 -1.90 13.04
CA MET A 166 -2.04 -0.98 11.97
C MET A 166 -3.11 0.01 12.41
N GLU A 167 -4.03 -0.40 13.28
CA GLU A 167 -5.10 0.46 13.81
C GLU A 167 -4.57 1.58 14.74
N SER A 168 -3.30 1.52 15.17
CA SER A 168 -2.66 2.67 15.83
C SER A 168 -2.60 3.91 14.93
N PHE A 169 -2.65 3.74 13.60
CA PHE A 169 -2.75 4.83 12.64
C PHE A 169 -4.18 5.31 12.38
N GLY A 170 -5.19 4.69 13.00
CA GLY A 170 -6.61 4.94 12.77
C GLY A 170 -7.24 3.94 11.80
N LYS A 171 -8.49 4.19 11.40
CA LYS A 171 -9.17 3.36 10.38
C LYS A 171 -8.57 3.63 9.00
N VAL A 172 -8.60 2.63 8.12
CA VAL A 172 -7.98 2.72 6.79
C VAL A 172 -8.47 3.91 5.96
N ASP A 173 -9.77 4.23 5.99
CA ASP A 173 -10.32 5.34 5.21
C ASP A 173 -9.80 6.69 5.71
N ALA A 174 -9.85 6.93 7.02
CA ALA A 174 -9.33 8.15 7.63
C ALA A 174 -7.81 8.28 7.45
N PHE A 175 -7.09 7.17 7.51
CA PHE A 175 -5.65 7.13 7.25
C PHE A 175 -5.36 7.47 5.78
N ALA A 176 -6.07 6.86 4.83
CA ALA A 176 -5.92 7.09 3.39
C ALA A 176 -6.26 8.53 3.00
N GLU A 177 -7.35 9.08 3.51
CA GLU A 177 -7.74 10.49 3.32
C GLU A 177 -6.64 11.42 3.85
N THR A 178 -6.12 11.17 5.05
CA THR A 178 -5.04 11.97 5.64
C THR A 178 -3.75 11.88 4.82
N LEU A 179 -3.40 10.68 4.35
CA LEU A 179 -2.23 10.46 3.50
C LEU A 179 -2.35 11.23 2.19
N VAL A 180 -3.46 11.07 1.47
CA VAL A 180 -3.63 11.67 0.14
C VAL A 180 -3.82 13.18 0.22
N SER A 181 -4.62 13.68 1.16
CA SER A 181 -4.74 15.13 1.40
C SER A 181 -3.42 15.77 1.84
N GLY A 182 -2.58 15.01 2.55
CA GLY A 182 -1.22 15.39 2.89
C GLY A 182 -0.31 15.54 1.67
N LEU A 183 -0.55 14.77 0.60
CA LEU A 183 0.19 14.84 -0.66
C LEU A 183 -0.33 15.93 -1.60
N ASP A 184 -1.62 16.29 -1.51
CA ASP A 184 -2.23 17.29 -2.38
C ASP A 184 -1.72 18.72 -2.11
N ARG A 185 -1.20 19.34 -3.16
CA ARG A 185 -0.65 20.70 -3.22
C ARG A 185 -1.21 21.47 -4.40
N SER A 186 -2.26 20.96 -5.05
CA SER A 186 -2.92 21.59 -6.20
C SER A 186 -3.44 23.02 -5.92
N TRP A 187 -3.77 23.30 -4.65
CA TRP A 187 -4.25 24.61 -4.19
C TRP A 187 -3.17 25.70 -4.11
N GLN A 188 -1.88 25.34 -4.16
CA GLN A 188 -0.78 26.30 -4.07
C GLN A 188 -0.68 27.19 -5.32
N ARG A 189 0.02 28.33 -5.21
CA ARG A 189 0.32 29.22 -6.35
C ARG A 189 1.82 29.46 -6.43
N PRO A 190 2.52 28.97 -7.48
CA PRO A 190 1.99 28.18 -8.60
C PRO A 190 1.42 26.81 -8.16
N PRO A 191 0.52 26.20 -8.96
CA PRO A 191 -0.06 24.90 -8.64
C PRO A 191 1.01 23.84 -8.37
N GLY A 192 0.85 23.08 -7.29
CA GLY A 192 1.70 21.93 -6.97
C GLY A 192 1.10 20.61 -7.44
N VAL A 193 1.58 19.51 -6.86
CA VAL A 193 1.10 18.14 -7.14
C VAL A 193 -0.39 18.01 -6.82
N ALA A 194 -1.18 17.49 -7.76
CA ALA A 194 -2.56 17.10 -7.52
C ALA A 194 -2.61 15.63 -7.09
N ALA A 195 -3.24 15.34 -5.95
CA ALA A 195 -3.41 13.98 -5.43
C ALA A 195 -4.90 13.64 -5.28
N LYS A 196 -5.29 12.42 -5.63
CA LYS A 196 -6.68 11.96 -5.53
C LYS A 196 -6.76 10.52 -5.04
N LEU A 197 -7.57 10.29 -4.00
CA LEU A 197 -7.86 8.96 -3.47
C LEU A 197 -8.86 8.27 -4.38
N ILE A 198 -8.60 7.01 -4.74
CA ILE A 198 -9.48 6.17 -5.55
C ILE A 198 -10.20 5.16 -4.66
N ASP A 199 -9.43 4.37 -3.91
CA ASP A 199 -9.95 3.30 -3.06
C ASP A 199 -9.10 3.14 -1.79
N SER A 200 -9.74 2.66 -0.72
CA SER A 200 -9.09 2.30 0.54
C SER A 200 -9.77 1.08 1.14
N LYS A 201 -8.97 0.07 1.49
CA LYS A 201 -9.48 -1.16 2.12
C LYS A 201 -8.49 -1.76 3.09
N SER A 202 -9.01 -2.39 4.14
CA SER A 202 -8.22 -3.15 5.10
C SER A 202 -8.52 -4.64 4.97
N THR A 203 -7.48 -5.48 4.94
CA THR A 203 -7.62 -6.93 4.88
C THR A 203 -6.38 -7.59 5.47
N ASN A 204 -6.57 -8.64 6.28
CA ASN A 204 -5.50 -9.42 6.88
C ASN A 204 -4.45 -8.58 7.63
N GLY A 205 -4.87 -7.49 8.28
CA GLY A 205 -3.96 -6.59 9.00
C GLY A 205 -3.09 -5.71 8.10
N LEU A 206 -3.42 -5.61 6.80
CA LEU A 206 -2.79 -4.72 5.82
C LEU A 206 -3.77 -3.65 5.36
N TYR A 207 -3.27 -2.44 5.12
CA TYR A 207 -4.01 -1.36 4.48
C TYR A 207 -3.64 -1.26 3.03
N TYR A 208 -4.61 -1.38 2.15
CA TYR A 208 -4.46 -1.17 0.72
C TYR A 208 -5.07 0.18 0.35
N ILE A 209 -4.33 1.00 -0.37
CA ILE A 209 -4.72 2.36 -0.75
C ILE A 209 -4.37 2.54 -2.21
N GLU A 210 -5.35 2.92 -3.01
CA GLU A 210 -5.20 3.27 -4.41
C GLU A 210 -5.41 4.77 -4.57
N TYR A 211 -4.48 5.45 -5.23
CA TYR A 211 -4.56 6.88 -5.45
C TYR A 211 -3.77 7.30 -6.67
N THR A 212 -4.06 8.49 -7.18
CA THR A 212 -3.33 9.09 -8.31
C THR A 212 -2.55 10.30 -7.88
N LEU A 213 -1.40 10.51 -8.50
CA LEU A 213 -0.60 11.73 -8.39
C LEU A 213 -0.38 12.35 -9.77
N GLN A 214 -0.51 13.66 -9.88
CA GLN A 214 -0.26 14.40 -11.11
C GLN A 214 0.54 15.66 -10.81
N ASN A 215 1.79 15.70 -11.29
CA ASN A 215 2.60 16.91 -11.24
C ASN A 215 2.13 17.88 -12.34
N PRO A 216 2.20 19.20 -12.13
CA PRO A 216 1.90 20.17 -13.18
C PRO A 216 2.79 19.95 -14.40
N GLY A 217 2.19 19.67 -15.56
CA GLY A 217 2.91 19.44 -16.81
C GLY A 217 3.43 18.01 -17.02
N GLU A 218 3.20 17.09 -16.08
CA GLU A 218 3.49 15.66 -16.27
C GLU A 218 2.21 14.83 -16.42
N SER A 219 2.36 13.65 -17.01
CA SER A 219 1.31 12.64 -17.04
C SER A 219 0.97 12.15 -15.63
N ARG A 220 -0.27 11.74 -15.45
CA ARG A 220 -0.76 11.21 -14.19
C ARG A 220 -0.13 9.84 -13.90
N LYS A 221 0.16 9.60 -12.63
CA LYS A 221 0.67 8.35 -12.09
C LYS A 221 -0.44 7.70 -11.24
N HIS A 222 -0.68 6.42 -11.45
CA HIS A 222 -1.47 5.58 -10.56
C HIS A 222 -0.55 4.88 -9.56
N LEU A 223 -0.98 4.84 -8.30
CA LEU A 223 -0.25 4.19 -7.23
C LEU A 223 -1.15 3.19 -6.50
N TYR A 224 -0.65 1.96 -6.37
CA TYR A 224 -1.18 0.93 -5.50
C TYR A 224 -0.25 0.77 -4.31
N SER A 225 -0.73 1.11 -3.12
CA SER A 225 0.04 0.99 -1.89
C SER A 225 -0.54 -0.07 -0.97
N ALA A 226 0.30 -0.95 -0.44
CA ALA A 226 -0.02 -1.86 0.66
C ALA A 226 0.87 -1.53 1.87
N LEU A 227 0.26 -1.32 3.03
CA LEU A 227 0.96 -1.00 4.28
C LEU A 227 0.71 -2.10 5.29
N GLY A 228 1.76 -2.53 5.97
CA GLY A 228 1.70 -3.56 7.00
C GLY A 228 2.69 -3.33 8.12
N MET A 229 2.44 -3.96 9.26
CA MET A 229 3.31 -3.86 10.42
C MET A 229 3.77 -5.26 10.86
N ALA A 230 5.05 -5.40 11.14
CA ALA A 230 5.60 -6.61 11.75
C ALA A 230 6.70 -6.30 12.76
N PHE A 231 6.79 -7.12 13.80
CA PHE A 231 7.80 -7.01 14.86
C PHE A 231 9.06 -7.78 14.48
N ASN A 232 10.25 -7.21 14.72
CA ASN A 232 11.53 -7.84 14.40
C ASN A 232 12.28 -8.43 15.60
N GLY A 233 11.65 -8.51 16.76
CA GLY A 233 12.29 -8.89 18.02
C GLY A 233 12.72 -7.71 18.89
N TRP A 234 12.90 -6.51 18.31
CA TRP A 234 13.37 -5.32 19.01
C TRP A 234 12.38 -4.16 18.95
N TYR A 235 11.83 -3.88 17.77
CA TYR A 235 10.86 -2.83 17.53
C TYR A 235 9.91 -3.21 16.39
N ASN A 236 8.79 -2.49 16.30
CA ASN A 236 7.84 -2.67 15.20
C ASN A 236 8.38 -1.99 13.94
N ARG A 237 8.21 -2.64 12.79
CA ARG A 237 8.58 -2.10 11.49
C ARG A 237 7.32 -1.88 10.67
N LEU A 238 7.24 -0.72 10.00
CA LEU A 238 6.25 -0.43 8.97
C LEU A 238 6.83 -0.84 7.63
N TYR A 239 6.07 -1.63 6.89
CA TYR A 239 6.34 -2.04 5.53
C TYR A 239 5.38 -1.25 4.64
N THR A 240 5.92 -0.45 3.74
CA THR A 240 5.16 0.28 2.73
C THR A 240 5.56 -0.28 1.38
N VAL A 241 4.66 -1.02 0.76
CA VAL A 241 4.79 -1.51 -0.60
C VAL A 241 4.05 -0.54 -1.51
N THR A 242 4.74 0.03 -2.50
CA THR A 242 4.14 0.97 -3.45
C THR A 242 4.46 0.51 -4.86
N GLY A 243 3.43 0.14 -5.60
CA GLY A 243 3.47 -0.02 -7.05
C GLY A 243 3.03 1.26 -7.73
N GLN A 244 3.76 1.72 -8.74
CA GLN A 244 3.44 2.93 -9.50
C GLN A 244 3.59 2.69 -11.00
N PHE A 245 2.76 3.36 -11.80
CA PHE A 245 2.83 3.40 -13.26
C PHE A 245 2.15 4.67 -13.79
N LEU A 246 2.42 5.06 -15.03
CA LEU A 246 1.72 6.16 -15.69
C LEU A 246 0.38 5.69 -16.27
N ASP A 247 -0.60 6.58 -16.41
CA ASP A 247 -1.88 6.26 -17.06
C ASP A 247 -1.67 5.63 -18.45
N GLU A 248 -0.68 6.10 -19.20
CA GLU A 248 -0.28 5.61 -20.53
C GLU A 248 0.21 4.15 -20.49
N ASP A 249 0.81 3.75 -19.38
CA ASP A 249 1.41 2.44 -19.14
C ASP A 249 0.41 1.45 -18.48
N SER A 250 -0.83 1.88 -18.24
CA SER A 250 -1.83 1.12 -17.48
C SER A 250 -2.16 -0.23 -18.12
N GLU A 251 -2.27 -0.28 -19.45
CA GLU A 251 -2.55 -1.53 -20.17
C GLU A 251 -1.42 -2.54 -20.05
N LYS A 252 -0.17 -2.06 -19.99
CA LYS A 252 1.03 -2.90 -19.93
C LYS A 252 1.36 -3.36 -18.51
N TYR A 253 1.32 -2.45 -17.55
CA TYR A 253 1.85 -2.67 -16.20
C TYR A 253 0.79 -2.64 -15.11
N GLY A 254 -0.39 -2.05 -15.33
CA GLY A 254 -1.39 -1.83 -14.28
C GLY A 254 -1.80 -3.12 -13.58
N SER A 255 -2.18 -4.15 -14.34
CA SER A 255 -2.58 -5.45 -13.78
C SER A 255 -1.42 -6.19 -13.11
N LYS A 256 -0.22 -6.18 -13.72
CA LYS A 256 1.00 -6.82 -13.19
C LYS A 256 1.39 -6.20 -11.84
N ILE A 257 1.38 -4.87 -11.75
CA ILE A 257 1.72 -4.12 -10.53
C ILE A 257 0.66 -4.33 -9.45
N GLN A 258 -0.63 -4.26 -9.79
CA GLN A 258 -1.70 -4.49 -8.83
C GLN A 258 -1.63 -5.91 -8.24
N LYS A 259 -1.39 -6.93 -9.08
CA LYS A 259 -1.14 -8.31 -8.63
C LYS A 259 0.09 -8.38 -7.73
N ALA A 260 1.18 -7.71 -8.09
CA ALA A 260 2.40 -7.72 -7.29
C ALA A 260 2.17 -7.14 -5.89
N VAL A 261 1.60 -5.93 -5.80
CA VAL A 261 1.31 -5.26 -4.51
C VAL A 261 0.32 -6.08 -3.67
N SER A 262 -0.72 -6.62 -4.29
CA SER A 262 -1.73 -7.43 -3.57
C SER A 262 -1.20 -8.77 -3.08
N SER A 263 -0.17 -9.32 -3.71
CA SER A 263 0.46 -10.58 -3.31
C SER A 263 1.38 -10.47 -2.08
N PHE A 264 1.69 -9.25 -1.64
CA PHE A 264 2.56 -9.01 -0.50
C PHE A 264 2.02 -9.66 0.77
N ARG A 265 2.89 -10.38 1.48
CA ARG A 265 2.59 -11.01 2.77
C ARG A 265 3.83 -11.10 3.65
N PHE A 266 3.60 -11.15 4.95
CA PHE A 266 4.63 -11.51 5.91
C PHE A 266 4.86 -13.02 5.91
N ILE A 267 6.11 -13.42 6.17
CA ILE A 267 6.48 -14.81 6.43
C ILE A 267 6.86 -14.94 7.91
N SER A 268 6.45 -16.07 8.51
CA SER A 268 6.71 -16.40 9.91
C SER A 268 8.14 -16.90 10.12
#